data_AF-A0A7X7ZLC9-F1
#
_entry.id   AF-A0A7X7ZLC9-F1
#
_cell.length_a   1.000
_cell.length_b   1.000
_cell.length_c   1.000
_cell.angle_alpha   90.00
_cell.angle_beta   90.00
_cell.angle_gamma   90.00
#
_symmetry.space_group_name_H-M   'P 1'
#
loop_
_entity.id
_entity.type
_entity.pdbx_description
1 polymer ?
#
loop_
_entity_poly.entity_id
_entity_poly.type
_entity_poly.pdbx_seq_one_letter_code
_entity_poly.pdbx_strand_id
1 'polypeptide(L)'
;SAFRELTEKQDGGSWLIRVQKLDKATGNKWADTSEMLWDYEFAPITHGKNLPNAGNLYGYSDIEGIIDLQDKYNEAQSNVNKILSLQAWAQKYIIGGKFPRTKDGAGGEYLDVGPDKALEISNENAKIGVLQPSGDLASSRQFANDIRRDIFDIAGCVDSETVKDKVGALTNFGLRVLFKNELAKNATKQLLYGDLLLNVNNRLLKLSGFDGADADPGKVVFGDPLPVDDREEIATVKEEIALGLLSLETGAKRRNIDWEIEQERKAKEKAESATLGGDMIRNFLAGK
;
A
#
# COMPACT_ATOMS: atom_id res chain seq x y z
N SER A 1 -23.46 0.61 -23.15
CA SER A 1 -24.75 0.83 -22.46
C SER A 1 -24.47 0.94 -20.98
N ALA A 2 -25.03 1.95 -20.30
CA ALA A 2 -24.80 2.13 -18.87
C ALA A 2 -25.78 1.28 -18.06
N PHE A 3 -25.33 0.75 -16.94
CA PHE A 3 -26.14 -0.01 -15.98
C PHE A 3 -26.01 0.66 -14.62
N ARG A 4 -27.07 0.59 -13.82
CA ARG A 4 -27.03 0.95 -12.39
C ARG A 4 -27.86 -0.04 -11.59
N GLU A 5 -27.45 -0.30 -10.38
CA GLU A 5 -28.18 -1.10 -9.41
C GLU A 5 -28.71 -0.18 -8.31
N LEU A 6 -29.96 -0.39 -7.92
CA LEU A 6 -30.63 0.33 -6.84
C LEU A 6 -31.08 -0.68 -5.79
N THR A 7 -30.72 -0.45 -4.54
CA THR A 7 -31.13 -1.28 -3.41
C THR A 7 -31.94 -0.43 -2.45
N GLU A 8 -33.22 -0.78 -2.26
CA GLU A 8 -34.16 0.01 -1.46
C GLU A 8 -34.80 -0.85 -0.37
N LYS A 9 -34.93 -0.28 0.84
CA LYS A 9 -35.61 -0.95 1.96
C LYS A 9 -37.11 -0.80 1.80
N GLN A 10 -37.86 -1.90 1.92
CA GLN A 10 -39.32 -1.92 1.89
C GLN A 10 -39.91 -1.80 3.30
N ASP A 11 -41.17 -1.36 3.40
CA ASP A 11 -41.87 -1.17 4.68
C ASP A 11 -41.98 -2.45 5.53
N GLY A 12 -41.91 -3.62 4.87
CA GLY A 12 -41.91 -4.94 5.52
C GLY A 12 -40.54 -5.43 6.02
N GLY A 13 -39.49 -4.62 5.94
CA GLY A 13 -38.13 -4.98 6.39
C GLY A 13 -37.30 -5.78 5.37
N SER A 14 -37.89 -6.19 4.25
CA SER A 14 -37.18 -6.77 3.10
C SER A 14 -36.51 -5.70 2.25
N TRP A 15 -35.61 -6.13 1.35
CA TRP A 15 -34.91 -5.23 0.44
C TRP A 15 -35.26 -5.55 -1.01
N LEU A 16 -35.48 -4.52 -1.84
CA LEU A 16 -35.72 -4.67 -3.26
C LEU A 16 -34.47 -4.26 -4.03
N ILE A 17 -33.94 -5.17 -4.84
CA ILE A 17 -32.78 -4.94 -5.71
C ILE A 17 -33.29 -4.77 -7.14
N ARG A 18 -33.00 -3.63 -7.76
CA ARG A 18 -33.40 -3.32 -9.14
C ARG A 18 -32.18 -3.00 -9.99
N VAL A 19 -32.03 -3.73 -11.10
CA VAL A 19 -31.00 -3.45 -12.10
C VAL A 19 -31.63 -2.68 -13.24
N GLN A 20 -31.15 -1.46 -13.47
CA GLN A 20 -31.61 -0.58 -14.53
C GLN A 20 -30.56 -0.45 -15.62
N LYS A 21 -31.01 -0.50 -16.87
CA LYS A 21 -30.19 -0.27 -18.05
C LYS A 21 -30.62 1.03 -18.71
N LEU A 22 -29.64 1.83 -19.14
CA LEU A 22 -29.90 3.00 -19.97
C LEU A 22 -30.30 2.53 -21.36
N ASP A 23 -31.55 2.76 -21.73
CA ASP A 23 -32.09 2.35 -23.03
C ASP A 23 -32.10 3.52 -24.02
N LYS A 24 -31.45 3.30 -25.17
CA LYS A 24 -31.40 4.28 -26.26
C LYS A 24 -32.75 4.39 -26.98
N ALA A 25 -33.57 3.34 -26.96
CA ALA A 25 -34.88 3.33 -27.61
C ALA A 25 -35.92 4.20 -26.88
N THR A 26 -35.77 4.41 -25.57
CA THR A 26 -36.66 5.23 -24.74
C THR A 26 -36.16 6.67 -24.55
N GLY A 27 -35.16 7.10 -25.34
CA GLY A 27 -34.57 8.43 -25.26
C GLY A 27 -33.59 8.59 -24.08
N ASN A 28 -32.76 7.58 -23.82
CA ASN A 28 -31.80 7.52 -22.70
C ASN A 28 -32.45 7.53 -21.32
N LYS A 29 -33.67 6.97 -21.19
CA LYS A 29 -34.29 6.74 -19.89
C LYS A 29 -33.78 5.42 -19.29
N TRP A 30 -33.77 5.36 -17.97
CA TRP A 30 -33.48 4.13 -17.23
C TRP A 30 -34.69 3.21 -17.30
N ALA A 31 -34.48 1.99 -17.78
CA ALA A 31 -35.50 0.94 -17.81
C ALA A 31 -35.08 -0.21 -16.90
N ASP A 32 -36.00 -0.68 -16.06
CA ASP A 32 -35.78 -1.85 -15.19
C ASP A 32 -35.58 -3.10 -16.06
N THR A 33 -34.47 -3.78 -15.84
CA THR A 33 -34.07 -5.01 -16.56
C THR A 33 -34.29 -6.25 -15.70
N SER A 34 -34.11 -6.12 -14.39
CA SER A 34 -34.30 -7.21 -13.43
C SER A 34 -34.68 -6.62 -12.08
N GLU A 35 -35.60 -7.31 -11.41
CA GLU A 35 -35.98 -7.04 -10.03
C GLU A 35 -35.84 -8.32 -9.21
N MET A 36 -35.30 -8.20 -8.01
CA MET A 36 -35.15 -9.31 -7.07
C MET A 36 -35.53 -8.83 -5.67
N LEU A 37 -36.40 -9.60 -5.00
CA LEU A 37 -36.67 -9.41 -3.59
C LEU A 37 -35.60 -10.13 -2.78
N TRP A 38 -35.07 -9.43 -1.78
CA TRP A 38 -34.10 -9.93 -0.84
C TRP A 38 -34.81 -10.14 0.50
N ASP A 39 -35.06 -11.41 0.80
CA ASP A 39 -35.94 -11.84 1.90
C ASP A 39 -35.25 -11.83 3.27
N TYR A 40 -33.99 -11.38 3.36
CA TYR A 40 -33.27 -11.28 4.62
C TYR A 40 -33.44 -9.89 5.24
N GLU A 41 -33.47 -9.83 6.57
CA GLU A 41 -33.65 -8.58 7.33
C GLU A 41 -32.50 -7.57 7.13
N PHE A 42 -31.32 -8.06 6.76
CA PHE A 42 -30.13 -7.24 6.53
C PHE A 42 -29.97 -6.89 5.05
N ALA A 43 -29.37 -5.73 4.78
CA ALA A 43 -29.07 -5.32 3.41
C ALA A 43 -28.05 -6.27 2.73
N PRO A 44 -28.17 -6.51 1.41
CA PRO A 44 -27.18 -7.29 0.66
C PRO A 44 -25.81 -6.59 0.58
N ILE A 45 -25.77 -5.30 0.88
CA ILE A 45 -24.54 -4.50 0.96
C ILE A 45 -24.15 -4.30 2.42
N THR A 46 -22.87 -4.45 2.71
CA THR A 46 -22.28 -4.07 3.99
C THR A 46 -21.16 -3.07 3.77
N HIS A 47 -20.81 -2.31 4.79
CA HIS A 47 -19.75 -1.32 4.73
C HIS A 47 -18.87 -1.40 5.97
N GLY A 48 -17.58 -1.10 5.80
CA GLY A 48 -16.63 -0.91 6.89
C GLY A 48 -16.30 0.56 7.05
N LYS A 49 -16.04 0.96 8.30
CA LYS A 49 -15.51 2.28 8.60
C LYS A 49 -13.98 2.24 8.44
N ASN A 50 -13.40 3.18 7.67
CA ASN A 50 -11.94 3.19 7.45
C ASN A 50 -11.17 3.67 8.70
N LEU A 51 -11.52 4.85 9.20
CA LEU A 51 -11.00 5.43 10.44
C LEU A 51 -12.18 5.94 11.29
N PRO A 52 -12.06 5.93 12.63
CA PRO A 52 -13.15 6.32 13.50
C PRO A 52 -13.54 7.80 13.29
N ASN A 53 -14.80 8.02 12.94
CA ASN A 53 -15.42 9.33 12.89
C ASN A 53 -16.87 9.19 13.37
N ALA A 54 -17.27 9.97 14.38
CA ALA A 54 -18.63 9.90 14.94
C ALA A 54 -19.67 10.50 13.98
N GLY A 55 -19.29 11.50 13.18
CA GLY A 55 -20.19 12.20 12.27
C GLY A 55 -20.33 11.57 10.88
N ASN A 56 -19.50 10.57 10.54
CA ASN A 56 -19.51 9.92 9.23
C ASN A 56 -19.58 8.39 9.39
N LEU A 57 -20.52 7.77 8.66
CA LEU A 57 -20.69 6.33 8.61
C LEU A 57 -19.45 5.62 8.02
N TYR A 58 -18.84 6.20 6.99
CA TYR A 58 -17.68 5.63 6.29
C TYR A 58 -16.34 5.93 6.96
N GLY A 59 -16.31 6.90 7.88
CA GLY A 59 -15.10 7.30 8.60
C GLY A 59 -14.36 8.48 7.99
N TYR A 60 -13.07 8.57 8.29
CA TYR A 60 -12.13 9.52 7.70
C TYR A 60 -11.23 8.82 6.67
N SER A 61 -10.86 9.50 5.60
CA SER A 61 -9.92 8.96 4.62
C SER A 61 -8.47 9.15 5.09
N ASP A 62 -7.61 8.15 4.87
CA ASP A 62 -6.19 8.26 5.28
C ASP A 62 -5.44 9.40 4.59
N ILE A 63 -5.91 9.80 3.40
CA ILE A 63 -5.24 10.80 2.57
C ILE A 63 -5.81 12.20 2.71
N GLU A 64 -6.97 12.36 3.34
CA GLU A 64 -7.71 13.64 3.33
C GLU A 64 -6.91 14.78 3.99
N GLY A 65 -6.07 14.47 4.99
CA GLY A 65 -5.20 15.45 5.64
C GLY A 65 -3.92 15.81 4.87
N ILE A 66 -3.59 15.10 3.79
CA ILE A 66 -2.33 15.26 3.05
C ILE A 66 -2.51 15.73 1.59
N ILE A 67 -3.74 15.84 1.08
CA ILE A 67 -4.00 16.23 -0.32
C ILE A 67 -3.35 17.57 -0.65
N ASP A 68 -3.61 18.59 0.17
CA ASP A 68 -3.08 19.95 -0.06
C ASP A 68 -1.54 19.98 -0.02
N LEU A 69 -0.93 19.16 0.83
CA LEU A 69 0.53 19.05 0.91
C LEU A 69 1.11 18.31 -0.30
N GLN A 70 0.43 17.27 -0.77
CA GLN A 70 0.83 16.52 -1.95
C GLN A 70 0.77 17.40 -3.20
N ASP A 71 -0.25 18.25 -3.33
CA ASP A 71 -0.34 19.21 -4.44
C ASP A 71 0.78 20.25 -4.38
N LYS A 72 1.09 20.79 -3.20
CA LYS A 72 2.24 21.68 -3.00
C LYS A 72 3.57 21.01 -3.29
N TYR A 73 3.73 19.74 -2.92
CA TYR A 73 4.92 18.96 -3.25
C TYR A 73 5.09 18.81 -4.77
N ASN A 74 4.00 18.46 -5.47
CA ASN A 74 3.99 18.35 -6.93
C ASN A 74 4.33 19.69 -7.60
N GLU A 75 3.79 20.80 -7.07
CA GLU A 75 4.12 22.14 -7.53
C GLU A 75 5.61 22.47 -7.31
N ALA A 76 6.15 22.18 -6.12
CA ALA A 76 7.56 22.40 -5.81
C ALA A 76 8.48 21.60 -6.74
N GLN A 77 8.17 20.33 -7.01
CA GLN A 77 8.92 19.50 -7.95
C GLN A 77 8.82 20.03 -9.40
N SER A 78 7.64 20.50 -9.81
CA SER A 78 7.44 21.14 -11.11
C SER A 78 8.30 22.41 -11.24
N ASN A 79 8.37 23.22 -10.19
CA ASN A 79 9.21 24.41 -10.14
C ASN A 79 10.71 24.07 -10.20
N VAL A 80 11.15 23.01 -9.50
CA VAL A 80 12.53 22.48 -9.60
C VAL A 80 12.86 22.09 -11.05
N ASN A 81 11.97 21.35 -11.72
CA ASN A 81 12.14 20.97 -13.12
C ASN A 81 12.19 22.19 -14.06
N LYS A 82 11.40 23.22 -13.76
CA LYS A 82 11.42 24.49 -14.51
C LYS A 82 12.74 25.24 -14.31
N ILE A 83 13.28 25.30 -13.09
CA ILE A 83 14.59 25.90 -12.81
C ILE A 83 15.68 25.14 -13.59
N LEU A 84 15.67 23.81 -13.55
CA LEU A 84 16.61 22.98 -14.31
C LEU A 84 16.52 23.23 -15.82
N SER A 85 15.29 23.32 -16.35
CA SER A 85 15.04 23.63 -17.76
C SER A 85 15.58 25.02 -18.13
N LEU A 86 15.38 26.02 -17.28
CA LEU A 86 15.91 27.37 -17.49
C LEU A 86 17.43 27.46 -17.37
N GLN A 87 18.05 26.64 -16.51
CA GLN A 87 19.50 26.53 -16.41
C GLN A 87 20.09 25.80 -17.63
N ALA A 88 19.45 24.73 -18.11
CA ALA A 88 19.85 24.00 -19.31
C ALA A 88 19.69 24.85 -20.59
N TRP A 89 18.61 25.63 -20.67
CA TRP A 89 18.33 26.56 -21.76
C TRP A 89 18.47 28.01 -21.30
N ALA A 90 19.66 28.34 -20.79
CA ALA A 90 19.93 29.68 -20.31
C ALA A 90 19.73 30.71 -21.43
N GLN A 91 18.87 31.70 -21.16
CA GLN A 91 18.52 32.71 -22.16
C GLN A 91 19.73 33.58 -22.45
N LYS A 92 20.12 33.65 -23.71
CA LYS A 92 21.21 34.53 -24.15
C LYS A 92 20.64 35.92 -24.42
N TYR A 93 21.42 36.96 -24.14
CA TYR A 93 21.12 38.34 -24.53
C TYR A 93 22.32 38.96 -25.23
N ILE A 94 22.07 39.92 -26.11
CA ILE A 94 23.10 40.66 -26.84
C ILE A 94 22.91 42.14 -26.56
N ILE A 95 23.97 42.81 -26.13
CA ILE A 95 24.02 44.28 -26.01
C ILE A 95 24.83 44.80 -27.19
N GLY A 96 24.28 45.78 -27.93
CA GLY A 96 24.99 46.42 -29.06
C GLY A 96 25.00 45.61 -30.37
N GLY A 97 24.14 44.60 -30.52
CA GLY A 97 24.05 43.77 -31.72
C GLY A 97 22.67 43.14 -31.92
N LYS A 98 22.51 42.31 -32.96
CA LYS A 98 21.30 41.52 -33.25
C LYS A 98 21.65 40.04 -33.25
N PHE A 99 20.68 39.18 -32.88
CA PHE A 99 20.85 37.74 -33.02
C PHE A 99 20.92 37.33 -34.50
N PRO A 100 21.74 36.32 -34.85
CA PRO A 100 21.76 35.76 -36.20
C PRO A 100 20.40 35.17 -36.54
N ARG A 101 19.96 35.40 -37.78
CA ARG A 101 18.69 34.88 -38.33
C ARG A 101 18.97 34.06 -39.57
N THR A 102 18.32 32.91 -39.65
CA THR A 102 18.38 32.02 -40.82
C THR A 102 17.00 31.95 -41.45
N LYS A 103 16.95 31.84 -42.78
CA LYS A 103 15.71 31.68 -43.55
C LYS A 103 15.36 30.20 -43.65
N ASP A 104 14.10 29.85 -43.44
CA ASP A 104 13.60 28.54 -43.85
C ASP A 104 13.44 28.47 -45.38
N GLY A 105 13.29 27.27 -45.91
CA GLY A 105 13.07 27.04 -47.35
C GLY A 105 11.75 27.61 -47.88
N ALA A 106 10.88 28.14 -47.01
CA ALA A 106 9.60 28.79 -47.33
C ALA A 106 9.66 30.33 -47.18
N GLY A 107 10.82 30.91 -46.87
CA GLY A 107 11.03 32.35 -46.74
C GLY A 107 10.77 32.93 -45.34
N GLY A 108 10.44 32.13 -44.34
CA GLY A 108 10.32 32.56 -42.94
C GLY A 108 11.68 32.76 -42.27
N GLU A 109 11.88 33.86 -41.54
CA GLU A 109 13.10 34.09 -40.76
C GLU A 109 12.94 33.60 -39.32
N TYR A 110 13.86 32.76 -38.86
CA TYR A 110 13.93 32.32 -37.46
C TYR A 110 15.30 32.62 -36.85
N LEU A 111 15.34 32.69 -35.51
CA LEU A 111 16.59 32.91 -34.77
C LEU A 111 17.47 31.67 -34.89
N ASP A 112 18.71 31.87 -35.33
CA ASP A 112 19.68 30.80 -35.46
C ASP A 112 20.43 30.56 -34.15
N VAL A 113 19.67 30.21 -33.10
CA VAL A 113 20.18 30.04 -31.74
C VAL A 113 19.88 28.62 -31.26
N GLY A 114 20.92 27.89 -30.89
CA GLY A 114 20.83 26.53 -30.38
C GLY A 114 21.96 26.20 -29.39
N PRO A 115 21.86 25.10 -28.63
CA PRO A 115 22.90 24.69 -27.69
C PRO A 115 24.23 24.40 -28.40
N ASP A 116 24.21 23.86 -29.61
CA ASP A 116 25.40 23.50 -30.39
C ASP A 116 25.84 24.57 -31.42
N LYS A 117 25.22 25.76 -31.41
CA LYS A 117 25.49 26.80 -32.41
C LYS A 117 26.36 27.92 -31.83
N ALA A 118 27.48 28.18 -32.49
CA ALA A 118 28.32 29.33 -32.20
C ALA A 118 27.60 30.62 -32.63
N LEU A 119 27.57 31.62 -31.74
CA LEU A 119 27.00 32.93 -32.04
C LEU A 119 28.09 33.82 -32.65
N GLU A 120 28.03 34.02 -33.96
CA GLU A 120 28.87 34.99 -34.66
C GLU A 120 28.13 36.34 -34.74
N ILE A 121 28.73 37.42 -34.24
CA ILE A 121 28.16 38.77 -34.30
C ILE A 121 29.16 39.70 -34.99
N SER A 122 28.70 40.39 -36.03
CA SER A 122 29.55 41.21 -36.90
C SER A 122 29.99 42.56 -36.31
N ASN A 123 29.48 42.94 -35.13
CA ASN A 123 29.82 44.22 -34.48
C ASN A 123 30.86 44.00 -33.37
N GLU A 124 32.00 44.67 -33.49
CA GLU A 124 33.14 44.58 -32.57
C GLU A 124 32.81 45.10 -31.15
N ASN A 125 31.79 45.96 -31.01
CA ASN A 125 31.32 46.45 -29.71
C ASN A 125 30.18 45.61 -29.10
N ALA A 126 29.74 44.52 -29.76
CA ALA A 126 28.65 43.71 -29.24
C ALA A 126 29.12 42.79 -28.10
N LYS A 127 28.33 42.73 -27.03
CA LYS A 127 28.56 41.82 -25.91
C LYS A 127 27.46 40.77 -25.86
N ILE A 128 27.86 39.50 -25.80
CA ILE A 128 26.97 38.37 -25.54
C ILE A 128 27.02 38.10 -24.04
N GLY A 129 25.84 38.05 -23.42
CA GLY A 129 25.69 37.57 -22.06
C GLY A 129 24.69 36.43 -22.00
N VAL A 130 24.76 35.67 -20.91
CA VAL A 130 23.75 34.69 -20.55
C VAL A 130 23.00 35.24 -19.35
N LEU A 131 21.68 35.30 -19.45
CA LEU A 131 20.81 35.55 -18.31
C LEU A 131 20.81 34.28 -17.46
N GLN A 132 21.63 34.29 -16.41
CA GLN A 132 21.64 33.21 -15.44
C GLN A 132 20.40 33.36 -14.54
N PRO A 133 19.51 32.36 -14.48
CA PRO A 133 18.42 32.37 -13.52
C PRO A 133 19.04 32.38 -12.12
N SER A 134 18.72 33.38 -11.29
CA SER A 134 19.18 33.42 -9.89
C SER A 134 18.40 32.47 -8.97
N GLY A 135 17.76 31.45 -9.53
CA GLY A 135 16.97 30.47 -8.79
C GLY A 135 17.90 29.51 -8.06
N ASP A 136 17.78 29.46 -6.73
CA ASP A 136 18.52 28.50 -5.93
C ASP A 136 17.85 27.12 -5.97
N LEU A 137 18.48 26.22 -6.73
CA LEU A 137 18.06 24.83 -6.86
C LEU A 137 18.19 24.07 -5.53
N ALA A 138 19.18 24.42 -4.70
CA ALA A 138 19.43 23.72 -3.45
C ALA A 138 18.31 23.97 -2.43
N SER A 139 17.93 25.23 -2.19
CA SER A 139 16.80 25.56 -1.31
C SER A 139 15.48 25.03 -1.83
N SER A 140 15.23 25.08 -3.14
CA SER A 140 14.00 24.55 -3.74
C SER A 140 13.86 23.03 -3.55
N ARG A 141 14.98 22.29 -3.68
CA ARG A 141 15.01 20.85 -3.37
C ARG A 141 14.83 20.57 -1.89
N GLN A 142 15.44 21.38 -1.02
CA GLN A 142 15.29 21.23 0.43
C GLN A 142 13.84 21.44 0.86
N PHE A 143 13.18 22.49 0.36
CA PHE A 143 11.78 22.76 0.63
C PHE A 143 10.86 21.61 0.20
N ALA A 144 11.11 21.02 -0.98
CA ALA A 144 10.35 19.86 -1.42
C ALA A 144 10.55 18.64 -0.49
N ASN A 145 11.77 18.42 0.01
CA ASN A 145 12.05 17.37 0.98
C ASN A 145 11.39 17.63 2.35
N ASP A 146 11.30 18.89 2.77
CA ASP A 146 10.63 19.27 4.01
C ASP A 146 9.12 18.99 3.91
N ILE A 147 8.48 19.38 2.79
CA ILE A 147 7.06 19.02 2.55
C ILE A 147 6.87 17.50 2.55
N ARG A 148 7.79 16.76 1.93
CA ARG A 148 7.71 15.29 1.93
C ARG A 148 7.72 14.73 3.35
N ARG A 149 8.58 15.24 4.24
CA ARG A 149 8.63 14.82 5.64
C ARG A 149 7.31 15.13 6.35
N ASP A 150 6.76 16.32 6.16
CA ASP A 150 5.48 16.71 6.74
C ASP A 150 4.34 15.79 6.29
N ILE A 151 4.34 15.34 5.03
CA ILE A 151 3.36 14.36 4.51
C ILE A 151 3.44 13.04 5.28
N PHE A 152 4.64 12.51 5.50
CA PHE A 152 4.84 11.27 6.24
C PHE A 152 4.44 11.41 7.71
N ASP A 153 4.80 12.52 8.35
CA ASP A 153 4.44 12.81 9.74
C ASP A 153 2.92 12.91 9.94
N ILE A 154 2.21 13.61 9.06
CA ILE A 154 0.73 13.74 9.13
C ILE A 154 0.03 12.42 8.76
N ALA A 155 0.55 11.69 7.77
CA ALA A 155 0.01 10.39 7.41
C ALA A 155 0.17 9.34 8.54
N GLY A 156 1.09 9.62 9.47
CA GLY A 156 1.50 8.71 10.54
C GLY A 156 2.30 7.53 9.99
N CYS A 157 3.09 7.77 8.94
CA CYS A 157 3.89 6.78 8.23
C CYS A 157 5.39 7.10 8.33
N VAL A 158 6.23 6.08 8.33
CA VAL A 158 7.67 6.17 8.42
C VAL A 158 8.24 6.43 7.03
N ASP A 159 9.00 7.51 6.88
CA ASP A 159 9.72 7.78 5.65
C ASP A 159 10.93 6.86 5.52
N SER A 160 10.84 5.95 4.54
CA SER A 160 11.89 4.98 4.17
C SER A 160 13.29 5.59 3.97
N GLU A 161 13.39 6.84 3.50
CA GLU A 161 14.69 7.50 3.32
C GLU A 161 15.40 7.74 4.66
N THR A 162 14.65 7.99 5.72
CA THR A 162 15.19 8.25 7.07
C THR A 162 15.70 6.98 7.75
N VAL A 163 15.23 5.82 7.32
CA VAL A 163 15.50 4.53 7.98
C VAL A 163 16.47 3.65 7.20
N LYS A 164 16.74 3.97 5.92
CA LYS A 164 17.53 3.15 5.00
C LYS A 164 18.84 2.61 5.60
N ASP A 165 19.57 3.44 6.35
CA ASP A 165 20.86 3.08 6.94
C ASP A 165 20.76 2.27 8.24
N LYS A 166 19.56 2.18 8.82
CA LYS A 166 19.31 1.56 10.14
C LYS A 166 18.59 0.21 10.06
N VAL A 167 17.99 -0.13 8.91
CA VAL A 167 17.20 -1.38 8.74
C VAL A 167 17.99 -2.64 9.12
N GLY A 168 19.30 -2.70 8.80
CA GLY A 168 20.13 -3.87 9.09
C GLY A 168 20.57 -4.04 10.56
N ALA A 169 20.38 -3.02 11.40
CA ALA A 169 20.82 -3.00 12.80
C ALA A 169 19.67 -2.85 13.80
N LEU A 170 18.44 -2.70 13.32
CA LEU A 170 17.27 -2.52 14.19
C LEU A 170 16.82 -3.87 14.76
N THR A 171 16.72 -3.92 16.09
CA THR A 171 16.08 -5.03 16.80
C THR A 171 14.56 -5.04 16.55
N ASN A 172 13.88 -6.15 16.81
CA ASN A 172 12.40 -6.22 16.70
C ASN A 172 11.72 -5.11 17.53
N PHE A 173 12.24 -4.84 18.73
CA PHE A 173 11.81 -3.70 19.55
C PHE A 173 12.03 -2.35 18.86
N GLY A 174 13.21 -2.13 18.27
CA GLY A 174 13.52 -0.92 17.51
C GLY A 174 12.57 -0.69 16.32
N LEU A 175 12.23 -1.77 15.60
CA LEU A 175 11.24 -1.74 14.52
C LEU A 175 9.84 -1.37 15.05
N ARG A 176 9.41 -1.92 16.18
CA ARG A 176 8.12 -1.57 16.80
C ARG A 176 8.04 -0.13 17.27
N VAL A 177 9.13 0.41 17.82
CA VAL A 177 9.19 1.82 18.23
C VAL A 177 9.12 2.74 17.01
N LEU A 178 9.82 2.38 15.94
CA LEU A 178 9.82 3.12 14.68
C LEU A 178 8.42 3.17 14.04
N PHE A 179 7.77 2.01 13.92
CA PHE A 179 6.45 1.87 13.30
C PHE A 179 5.28 2.04 14.28
N LYS A 180 5.51 2.64 15.46
CA LYS A 180 4.51 2.70 16.55
C LYS A 180 3.20 3.33 16.09
N ASN A 181 3.27 4.40 15.29
CA ASN A 181 2.10 5.13 14.83
C ASN A 181 1.31 4.30 13.81
N GLU A 182 1.98 3.64 12.86
CA GLU A 182 1.36 2.75 11.89
C GLU A 182 0.74 1.53 12.55
N LEU A 183 1.42 0.95 13.55
CA LEU A 183 0.89 -0.18 14.30
C LEU A 183 -0.40 0.21 15.04
N ALA A 184 -0.44 1.39 15.66
CA ALA A 184 -1.64 1.91 16.30
C ALA A 184 -2.79 2.15 15.30
N LYS A 185 -2.45 2.73 14.13
CA LYS A 185 -3.41 2.96 13.04
C LYS A 185 -3.94 1.65 12.47
N ASN A 186 -3.07 0.67 12.25
CA ASN A 186 -3.42 -0.67 11.80
C ASN A 186 -4.29 -1.40 12.84
N ALA A 187 -3.97 -1.33 14.14
CA ALA A 187 -4.79 -1.91 15.19
C ALA A 187 -6.21 -1.31 15.21
N THR A 188 -6.33 0.01 15.01
CA THR A 188 -7.64 0.69 14.88
C THR A 188 -8.42 0.14 13.69
N LYS A 189 -7.75 -0.03 12.53
CA LYS A 189 -8.37 -0.63 11.34
C LYS A 189 -8.77 -2.08 11.59
N GLN A 190 -7.93 -2.89 12.20
CA GLN A 190 -8.22 -4.28 12.54
C GLN A 190 -9.48 -4.40 13.42
N LEU A 191 -9.72 -3.46 14.34
CA LEU A 191 -10.98 -3.45 15.11
C LEU A 191 -12.20 -3.16 14.23
N LEU A 192 -12.14 -2.13 13.39
CA LEU A 192 -13.26 -1.72 12.53
C LEU A 192 -13.56 -2.76 11.44
N TYR A 193 -12.51 -3.26 10.77
CA TYR A 193 -12.65 -4.31 9.76
C TYR A 193 -12.91 -5.67 10.38
N GLY A 194 -12.46 -5.94 11.61
CA GLY A 194 -12.77 -7.17 12.34
C GLY A 194 -14.28 -7.32 12.55
N ASP A 195 -14.95 -6.26 12.99
CA ASP A 195 -16.41 -6.23 13.12
C ASP A 195 -17.11 -6.44 11.77
N LEU A 196 -16.62 -5.78 10.71
CA LEU A 196 -17.11 -5.99 9.35
C LEU A 196 -16.99 -7.46 8.92
N LEU A 197 -15.83 -8.08 9.11
CA LEU A 197 -15.57 -9.46 8.70
C LEU A 197 -16.48 -10.45 9.46
N LEU A 198 -16.66 -10.25 10.76
CA LEU A 198 -17.60 -11.04 11.55
C LEU A 198 -19.03 -10.86 11.06
N ASN A 199 -19.43 -9.64 10.75
CA ASN A 199 -20.76 -9.34 10.25
C ASN A 199 -21.00 -9.97 8.86
N VAL A 200 -20.01 -9.91 7.96
CA VAL A 200 -20.05 -10.59 6.66
C VAL A 200 -20.18 -12.10 6.85
N ASN A 201 -19.36 -12.70 7.70
CA ASN A 201 -19.39 -14.14 7.92
C ASN A 201 -20.75 -14.58 8.50
N ASN A 202 -21.30 -13.84 9.47
CA ASN A 202 -22.64 -14.12 10.00
C ASN A 202 -23.72 -14.05 8.92
N ARG A 203 -23.67 -13.04 8.04
CA ARG A 203 -24.61 -12.93 6.91
C ARG A 203 -24.47 -14.10 5.96
N LEU A 204 -23.24 -14.51 5.60
CA LEU A 204 -22.99 -15.66 4.73
C LEU A 204 -23.51 -16.98 5.32
N LEU A 205 -23.36 -17.18 6.63
CA LEU A 205 -23.91 -18.34 7.33
C LEU A 205 -25.45 -18.36 7.26
N LYS A 206 -26.09 -17.21 7.48
CA LYS A 206 -27.55 -17.05 7.32
C LYS A 206 -28.02 -17.31 5.90
N LEU A 207 -27.29 -16.82 4.90
CA LEU A 207 -27.56 -17.11 3.48
C LEU A 207 -27.42 -18.60 3.15
N SER A 208 -26.57 -19.31 3.90
CA SER A 208 -26.35 -20.76 3.75
C SER A 208 -27.38 -21.59 4.53
N GLY A 209 -28.34 -20.96 5.22
CA GLY A 209 -29.40 -21.62 5.96
C GLY A 209 -29.09 -21.92 7.43
N PHE A 210 -27.96 -21.43 7.97
CA PHE A 210 -27.66 -21.52 9.40
C PHE A 210 -28.30 -20.36 10.17
N ASP A 211 -28.89 -20.64 11.34
CA ASP A 211 -29.56 -19.66 12.20
C ASP A 211 -29.15 -19.85 13.67
N GLY A 212 -29.35 -18.82 14.50
CA GLY A 212 -29.19 -18.87 15.94
C GLY A 212 -27.76 -19.17 16.34
N ALA A 213 -27.59 -20.21 17.17
CA ALA A 213 -26.29 -20.66 17.64
C ALA A 213 -25.41 -21.25 16.52
N ASP A 214 -26.02 -21.75 15.44
CA ASP A 214 -25.29 -22.34 14.31
C ASP A 214 -24.74 -21.27 13.35
N ALA A 215 -25.18 -20.01 13.49
CA ALA A 215 -24.70 -18.86 12.72
C ALA A 215 -23.58 -18.07 13.44
N ASP A 216 -22.80 -18.72 14.31
CA ASP A 216 -21.68 -18.09 15.00
C ASP A 216 -20.57 -17.71 13.99
N PRO A 217 -20.26 -16.42 13.79
CA PRO A 217 -19.20 -15.99 12.87
C PRO A 217 -17.78 -16.33 13.36
N GLY A 218 -17.63 -16.81 14.59
CA GLY A 218 -16.34 -17.17 15.18
C GLY A 218 -15.53 -15.94 15.62
N LYS A 219 -14.20 -16.05 15.52
CA LYS A 219 -13.26 -14.99 15.93
C LYS A 219 -12.28 -14.67 14.82
N VAL A 220 -12.08 -13.38 14.56
CA VAL A 220 -11.04 -12.90 13.66
C VAL A 220 -9.70 -12.88 14.41
N VAL A 221 -8.68 -13.48 13.80
CA VAL A 221 -7.29 -13.45 14.30
C VAL A 221 -6.44 -12.75 13.26
N PHE A 222 -5.88 -11.60 13.63
CA PHE A 222 -4.91 -10.89 12.80
C PHE A 222 -3.49 -11.30 13.19
N GLY A 223 -2.65 -11.57 12.19
CA GLY A 223 -1.22 -11.83 12.41
C GLY A 223 -0.45 -10.56 12.78
N ASP A 224 0.78 -10.74 13.27
CA ASP A 224 1.69 -9.62 13.48
C ASP A 224 2.12 -9.03 12.11
N PRO A 225 1.94 -7.73 11.87
CA PRO A 225 2.33 -7.10 10.61
C PRO A 225 3.83 -6.91 10.45
N LEU A 226 4.64 -7.06 11.50
CA LEU A 226 6.08 -6.86 11.42
C LEU A 226 6.84 -8.13 11.00
N PRO A 227 7.99 -7.99 10.34
CA PRO A 227 8.91 -9.10 10.13
C PRO A 227 9.33 -9.72 11.47
N VAL A 228 9.31 -11.05 11.52
CA VAL A 228 9.83 -11.84 12.63
C VAL A 228 11.20 -12.40 12.25
N ASP A 229 12.16 -12.37 13.18
CA ASP A 229 13.40 -13.12 13.04
C ASP A 229 13.18 -14.53 13.57
N ASP A 230 13.10 -15.49 12.64
CA ASP A 230 12.91 -16.90 12.94
C ASP A 230 13.96 -17.44 13.91
N ARG A 231 15.21 -16.94 13.87
CA ARG A 231 16.28 -17.42 14.74
C ARG A 231 16.07 -16.97 16.18
N GLU A 232 15.68 -15.72 16.36
CA GLU A 232 15.37 -15.14 17.67
C GLU A 232 14.14 -15.83 18.28
N GLU A 233 13.10 -16.10 17.46
CA GLU A 233 11.91 -16.79 17.93
C GLU A 233 12.19 -18.24 18.33
N ILE A 234 12.96 -19.00 17.52
CA ILE A 234 13.36 -20.37 17.86
C ILE A 234 14.20 -20.40 19.14
N ALA A 235 15.14 -19.45 19.30
CA ALA A 235 15.95 -19.35 20.51
C ALA A 235 15.09 -19.09 21.75
N THR A 236 14.13 -18.16 21.64
CA THR A 236 13.17 -17.84 22.72
C THR A 236 12.31 -19.05 23.08
N VAL A 237 11.69 -19.70 22.10
CA VAL A 237 10.84 -20.88 22.34
C VAL A 237 11.65 -22.02 22.96
N LYS A 238 12.89 -22.24 22.50
CA LYS A 238 13.79 -23.25 23.08
C LYS A 238 14.10 -22.95 24.55
N GLU A 239 14.32 -21.68 24.89
CA GLU A 239 14.59 -21.25 26.26
C GLU A 239 13.34 -21.35 27.15
N GLU A 240 12.17 -20.94 26.65
CA GLU A 240 10.88 -21.09 27.36
C GLU A 240 10.56 -22.56 27.67
N ILE A 241 10.83 -23.48 26.74
CA ILE A 241 10.69 -24.93 26.93
C ILE A 241 11.70 -25.44 27.96
N ALA A 242 12.96 -25.00 27.88
CA ALA A 242 14.00 -25.39 28.83
C ALA A 242 13.71 -24.92 30.26
N LEU A 243 13.09 -23.75 30.40
CA LEU A 243 12.62 -23.19 31.68
C LEU A 243 11.31 -23.84 32.17
N GLY A 244 10.67 -24.69 31.36
CA GLY A 244 9.40 -25.35 31.69
C GLY A 244 8.18 -24.44 31.64
N LEU A 245 8.31 -23.25 31.05
CA LEU A 245 7.21 -22.29 30.89
C LEU A 245 6.26 -22.68 29.75
N LEU A 246 6.77 -23.44 28.76
CA LEU A 246 6.03 -23.81 27.57
C LEU A 246 6.16 -25.31 27.27
N SER A 247 5.07 -25.92 26.81
CA SER A 247 5.11 -27.29 26.30
C SER A 247 5.61 -27.33 24.84
N LEU A 248 6.14 -28.48 24.41
CA LEU A 248 6.53 -28.71 23.01
C LEU A 248 5.36 -28.53 22.04
N GLU A 249 4.14 -28.91 22.46
CA GLU A 249 2.92 -28.76 21.66
C GLU A 249 2.55 -27.28 21.50
N THR A 250 2.59 -26.51 22.59
CA THR A 250 2.31 -25.07 22.56
C THR A 250 3.34 -24.34 21.70
N GLY A 251 4.60 -24.75 21.74
CA GLY A 251 5.66 -24.19 20.89
C GLY A 251 5.44 -24.46 19.40
N ALA A 252 5.02 -25.68 19.05
CA ALA A 252 4.68 -26.04 17.67
C ALA A 252 3.48 -25.24 17.15
N LYS A 253 2.40 -25.14 17.93
CA LYS A 253 1.21 -24.35 17.59
C LYS A 253 1.54 -22.86 17.40
N ARG A 254 2.41 -22.29 18.25
CA ARG A 254 2.87 -20.89 18.14
C ARG A 254 3.58 -20.61 16.81
N ARG A 255 4.30 -21.60 16.28
CA ARG A 255 4.99 -21.55 14.98
C ARG A 255 4.09 -21.96 13.80
N ASN A 256 2.78 -22.09 14.03
CA ASN A 256 1.80 -22.55 13.04
C ASN A 256 2.14 -23.94 12.46
N ILE A 257 2.76 -24.81 13.28
CA ILE A 257 3.03 -26.21 12.96
C ILE A 257 1.90 -27.05 13.56
N ASP A 258 1.26 -27.86 12.72
CA ASP A 258 0.28 -28.84 13.18
C ASP A 258 1.00 -29.94 13.98
N TRP A 259 0.74 -29.96 15.29
CA TRP A 259 1.40 -30.87 16.21
C TRP A 259 1.04 -32.33 15.96
N GLU A 260 -0.21 -32.63 15.59
CA GLU A 260 -0.66 -34.01 15.40
C GLU A 260 0.02 -34.63 14.18
N ILE A 261 0.04 -33.88 13.08
CA ILE A 261 0.74 -34.27 11.85
C ILE A 261 2.24 -34.44 12.10
N GLU A 262 2.84 -33.54 12.88
CA GLU A 262 4.27 -33.58 13.18
C GLU A 262 4.65 -34.74 14.12
N GLN A 263 3.77 -35.13 15.04
CA GLN A 263 3.96 -36.34 15.84
C GLN A 263 3.92 -37.60 14.99
N GLU A 264 2.99 -37.71 14.04
CA GLU A 264 2.93 -38.83 13.11
C GLU A 264 4.20 -38.93 12.26
N ARG A 265 4.70 -37.80 11.74
CA ARG A 265 5.96 -37.74 11.00
C ARG A 265 7.15 -38.19 11.85
N LYS A 266 7.28 -37.68 13.08
CA LYS A 266 8.35 -38.08 14.01
C LYS A 266 8.29 -39.56 14.37
N ALA A 267 7.09 -40.11 14.56
CA ALA A 267 6.90 -41.53 14.82
C ALA A 267 7.34 -42.38 13.62
N LYS A 268 7.00 -41.93 12.40
CA LYS A 268 7.42 -42.59 11.15
C LYS A 268 8.94 -42.55 10.95
N GLU A 269 9.57 -41.39 11.14
CA GLU A 269 11.05 -41.27 11.07
C GLU A 269 11.76 -42.15 12.10
N LYS A 270 11.22 -42.23 13.33
CA LYS A 270 11.77 -43.09 14.37
C LYS A 270 11.63 -44.58 14.03
N ALA A 271 10.52 -44.98 13.41
CA ALA A 271 10.31 -46.36 12.96
C ALA A 271 11.23 -46.73 11.79
N GLU A 272 11.43 -45.83 10.82
CA GLU A 272 12.35 -45.99 9.69
C GLU A 272 13.82 -46.04 10.15
N SER A 273 14.21 -45.18 11.09
CA SER A 273 15.55 -45.19 11.69
C SER A 273 15.80 -46.47 12.52
N ALA A 274 14.80 -46.96 13.25
CA ALA A 274 14.91 -48.21 14.00
C ALA A 274 15.02 -49.44 13.08
N THR A 275 14.38 -49.44 11.91
CA THR A 275 14.51 -50.52 10.92
C THR A 275 15.88 -50.49 10.24
N LEU A 276 16.37 -49.32 9.83
CA LEU A 276 17.74 -49.15 9.31
C LEU A 276 18.83 -49.56 10.32
N GLY A 277 18.70 -49.15 11.58
CA GLY A 277 19.63 -49.54 12.65
C GLY A 277 19.57 -51.04 12.94
N GLY A 278 18.38 -51.62 12.98
CA GLY A 278 18.18 -53.07 13.14
C GLY A 278 18.70 -53.89 11.97
N ASP A 279 18.67 -53.34 10.74
CA ASP A 279 19.19 -54.00 9.55
C ASP A 279 20.71 -53.87 9.42
N MET A 280 21.30 -52.73 9.83
CA MET A 280 22.75 -52.60 9.94
C MET A 280 23.34 -53.53 11.00
N ILE A 281 22.71 -53.65 12.17
CA ILE A 281 23.18 -54.58 13.22
C ILE A 281 23.04 -56.03 12.76
N ARG A 282 21.95 -56.38 12.05
CA ARG A 282 21.80 -57.72 11.46
C ARG A 282 22.82 -58.01 10.38
N ASN A 283 23.14 -57.05 9.52
CA ASN A 283 24.17 -57.21 8.50
C ASN A 283 25.58 -57.34 9.10
N PHE A 284 25.89 -56.54 10.14
CA PHE A 284 27.13 -56.63 10.89
C PHE A 284 27.30 -57.99 11.61
N LEU A 285 26.24 -58.49 12.25
CA LEU A 285 26.26 -59.81 12.90
C LEU A 285 26.27 -60.98 11.90
N ALA A 286 25.78 -60.75 10.66
CA ALA A 286 25.79 -61.73 9.58
C ALA A 286 27.13 -61.78 8.80
N GLY A 287 28.14 -60.99 9.18
CA GLY A 287 29.48 -61.05 8.60
C GLY A 287 29.56 -60.60 7.14
N LYS A 288 28.73 -59.64 6.73
CA LYS A 288 28.87 -58.89 5.47
C LYS A 288 29.31 -57.46 5.72
#